data_AF-A0A920CT63-F1
#
_entry.id   AF-A0A920CT63-F1
#
_cell.length_a   1.000
_cell.length_b   1.000
_cell.length_c   1.000
_cell.angle_alpha   90.00
_cell.angle_beta   90.00
_cell.angle_gamma   90.00
#
_symmetry.space_group_name_H-M   'P 1'
#
loop_
_entity.id
_entity.type
_entity.pdbx_description
1 polymer ?
#
loop_
_entity_poly.entity_id
_entity_poly.type
_entity_poly.pdbx_seq_one_letter_code
_entity_poly.pdbx_strand_id
1 'polypeptide(L)'
;MKRSRKFFASVALAACLTVFSASNSAFAAYGWGDTMETAQVMYSNVQQSPYYSATIPLHGMDDNDYYLVDNTQGSSGFTYTVIVTPPENFDIALGIVQMREDGSITYLDFLNGNGRGYPEAISAYIPAGEKVYFRVLDNGINNYDKPYTIQFTKTS
;
A
#
# COMPACT_ATOMS: atom_id res chain seq x y z
N MET A 1 -59.15 5.48 -6.10
CA MET A 1 -57.85 4.83 -5.77
C MET A 1 -56.71 5.76 -6.21
N LYS A 2 -55.98 6.37 -5.27
CA LYS A 2 -54.85 7.26 -5.55
C LYS A 2 -53.57 6.41 -5.66
N ARG A 3 -52.95 6.36 -6.84
CA ARG A 3 -51.69 5.63 -7.06
C ARG A 3 -50.50 6.39 -6.46
N SER A 4 -49.74 5.67 -5.66
CA SER A 4 -48.59 6.08 -4.85
C SER A 4 -47.36 6.46 -5.68
N ARG A 5 -46.89 7.71 -5.53
CA ARG A 5 -45.56 8.17 -5.95
C ARG A 5 -44.57 8.02 -4.78
N LYS A 6 -43.89 6.88 -4.63
CA LYS A 6 -42.78 6.72 -3.65
C LYS A 6 -41.74 5.67 -4.08
N PHE A 7 -41.27 5.70 -5.34
CA PHE A 7 -40.26 4.74 -5.82
C PHE A 7 -38.85 5.32 -6.02
N PHE A 8 -38.59 6.58 -5.65
CA PHE A 8 -37.32 7.25 -5.94
C PHE A 8 -36.39 7.47 -4.74
N ALA A 9 -36.81 7.15 -3.51
CA ALA A 9 -35.99 7.43 -2.32
C ALA A 9 -34.98 6.31 -1.97
N SER A 10 -35.12 5.11 -2.52
CA SER A 10 -34.36 3.93 -2.07
C SER A 10 -33.03 3.72 -2.77
N VAL A 11 -32.79 4.35 -3.93
CA VAL A 11 -31.53 4.18 -4.69
C VAL A 11 -30.42 5.11 -4.19
N ALA A 12 -30.76 6.28 -3.64
CA ALA A 12 -29.77 7.26 -3.17
C ALA A 12 -29.06 6.83 -1.86
N LEU A 13 -29.71 6.03 -1.01
CA LEU A 13 -29.11 5.63 0.28
C LEU A 13 -28.08 4.49 0.12
N ALA A 14 -28.21 3.65 -0.90
CA ALA A 14 -27.27 2.55 -1.17
C ALA A 14 -25.94 3.04 -1.76
N ALA A 15 -25.92 4.18 -2.47
CA ALA A 15 -24.72 4.76 -3.05
C ALA A 15 -23.82 5.46 -2.01
N CYS A 16 -24.35 5.87 -0.86
CA CYS A 16 -23.55 6.50 0.19
C CYS A 16 -22.83 5.49 1.10
N LEU A 17 -23.24 4.22 1.10
CA LEU A 17 -22.62 3.16 1.92
C LEU A 17 -21.37 2.54 1.29
N THR A 18 -21.16 2.72 -0.02
CA THR A 18 -19.96 2.22 -0.72
C THR A 18 -18.80 3.21 -0.69
N VAL A 19 -19.02 4.47 -0.32
CA VAL A 19 -17.97 5.51 -0.30
C VAL A 19 -17.17 5.52 1.02
N PHE A 20 -17.67 4.86 2.07
CA PHE A 20 -17.01 4.82 3.39
C PHE A 20 -16.56 3.42 3.84
N SER A 21 -16.62 2.41 2.97
CA SER A 21 -16.08 1.07 3.27
C SER A 21 -14.56 0.96 3.02
N ALA A 22 -13.89 2.04 2.60
CA ALA A 22 -12.49 2.03 2.16
C ALA A 22 -11.45 2.24 3.29
N SER A 23 -11.83 2.12 4.55
CA SER A 23 -10.88 2.22 5.66
C SER A 23 -11.10 1.09 6.66
N ASN A 24 -10.77 -0.12 6.24
CA ASN A 24 -10.41 -1.18 7.18
C ASN A 24 -9.06 -0.79 7.80
N SER A 25 -9.07 0.04 8.83
CA SER A 25 -7.92 0.17 9.74
C SER A 25 -7.83 -1.11 10.56
N ALA A 26 -7.36 -2.19 9.93
CA ALA A 26 -6.94 -3.38 10.64
C ALA A 26 -5.56 -3.07 11.23
N PHE A 27 -5.44 -3.14 12.55
CA PHE A 27 -4.13 -3.16 13.19
C PHE A 27 -3.45 -4.46 12.77
N ALA A 28 -2.27 -4.36 12.16
CA ALA A 28 -1.45 -5.51 11.84
C ALA A 28 -1.09 -6.26 13.13
N ALA A 29 -1.20 -7.58 13.11
CA ALA A 29 -0.68 -8.41 14.19
C ALA A 29 0.85 -8.44 14.11
N TYR A 30 1.54 -8.72 15.21
CA TYR A 30 2.97 -9.02 15.19
C TYR A 30 3.25 -10.18 14.22
N GLY A 31 4.23 -10.05 13.32
CA GLY A 31 4.49 -11.06 12.28
C GLY A 31 3.77 -10.81 10.93
N TRP A 32 3.12 -9.67 10.77
CA TRP A 32 2.34 -9.34 9.58
C TRP A 32 3.24 -8.71 8.52
N GLY A 33 3.33 -9.32 7.34
CA GLY A 33 4.12 -8.75 6.26
C GLY A 33 5.64 -8.79 6.49
N ASP A 34 6.15 -9.43 7.54
CA ASP A 34 7.58 -9.46 7.91
C ASP A 34 8.55 -10.00 6.83
N THR A 35 8.03 -10.64 5.78
CA THR A 35 8.81 -11.28 4.72
C THR A 35 8.21 -11.02 3.34
N MET A 36 8.99 -11.22 2.28
CA MET A 36 8.46 -11.14 0.91
C MET A 36 7.36 -12.18 0.63
N GLU A 37 7.43 -13.35 1.27
CA GLU A 37 6.44 -14.42 1.14
C GLU A 37 5.12 -14.09 1.82
N THR A 38 5.16 -13.31 2.90
CA THR A 38 3.99 -12.86 3.67
C THR A 38 3.57 -11.43 3.36
N ALA A 39 4.20 -10.81 2.36
CA ALA A 39 3.99 -9.40 2.01
C ALA A 39 2.51 -9.07 1.78
N GLN A 40 2.09 -7.92 2.28
CA GLN A 40 0.73 -7.46 2.08
C GLN A 40 0.52 -7.00 0.63
N VAL A 41 -0.39 -7.66 -0.07
CA VAL A 41 -0.76 -7.30 -1.43
C VAL A 41 -1.52 -5.97 -1.41
N MET A 42 -0.95 -4.95 -2.06
CA MET A 42 -1.60 -3.66 -2.31
C MET A 42 -2.39 -3.71 -3.62
N TYR A 43 -1.81 -4.36 -4.63
CA TYR A 43 -2.42 -4.56 -5.95
C TYR A 43 -2.02 -5.92 -6.52
N SER A 44 -2.98 -6.60 -7.15
CA SER A 44 -2.73 -7.76 -8.01
C SER A 44 -3.82 -7.92 -9.06
N ASN A 45 -3.65 -8.87 -9.97
CA ASN A 45 -4.72 -9.26 -10.91
C ASN A 45 -6.00 -9.76 -10.22
N VAL A 46 -5.89 -10.25 -8.97
CA VAL A 46 -7.05 -10.66 -8.16
C VAL A 46 -7.54 -9.49 -7.28
N GLN A 47 -6.63 -8.62 -6.83
CA GLN A 47 -6.92 -7.41 -6.05
C GLN A 47 -6.67 -6.15 -6.87
N GLN A 48 -7.62 -5.78 -7.73
CA GLN A 48 -7.46 -4.70 -8.71
C GLN A 48 -7.87 -3.30 -8.19
N SER A 49 -7.87 -3.09 -6.87
CA SER A 49 -8.19 -1.77 -6.32
C SER A 49 -7.14 -0.75 -6.79
N PRO A 50 -7.52 0.40 -7.39
CA PRO A 50 -6.57 1.41 -7.82
C PRO A 50 -5.96 2.18 -6.63
N TYR A 51 -6.45 1.93 -5.42
CA TYR A 51 -5.99 2.55 -4.19
C TYR A 51 -5.87 1.52 -3.07
N TYR A 52 -4.83 1.66 -2.27
CA TYR A 52 -4.64 0.93 -1.02
C TYR A 52 -4.03 1.86 0.02
N SER A 53 -4.40 1.68 1.29
CA SER A 53 -3.74 2.35 2.39
C SER A 53 -3.85 1.52 3.66
N ALA A 54 -2.79 1.55 4.46
CA ALA A 54 -2.75 0.97 5.80
C ALA A 54 -1.97 1.87 6.74
N THR A 55 -2.37 1.87 8.01
CA THR A 55 -1.68 2.58 9.09
C THR A 55 -1.32 1.57 10.16
N ILE A 56 -0.04 1.28 10.30
CA ILE A 56 0.48 0.22 11.17
C ILE A 56 1.73 0.66 11.92
N PRO A 57 1.99 0.14 13.13
CA PRO A 57 3.23 0.37 13.85
C PRO A 57 4.36 -0.53 13.33
N LEU A 58 5.59 -0.02 13.39
CA LEU A 58 6.78 -0.88 13.45
C LEU A 58 6.97 -1.33 14.89
N HIS A 59 7.08 -2.63 15.13
CA HIS A 59 7.15 -3.23 16.46
C HIS A 59 8.56 -3.25 17.06
N GLY A 60 9.57 -2.80 16.32
CA GLY A 60 10.96 -2.78 16.77
C GLY A 60 11.93 -2.33 15.68
N MET A 61 13.21 -2.28 16.05
CA MET A 61 14.30 -1.90 15.14
C MET A 61 14.57 -2.96 14.05
N ASP A 62 14.21 -4.20 14.35
CA ASP A 62 14.33 -5.35 13.46
C ASP A 62 13.05 -5.63 12.66
N ASP A 63 11.99 -4.83 12.85
CA ASP A 63 10.73 -5.02 12.14
C ASP A 63 10.83 -4.57 10.67
N ASN A 64 10.14 -5.30 9.79
CA ASN A 64 10.20 -5.10 8.35
C ASN A 64 8.86 -5.38 7.70
N ASP A 65 8.10 -4.35 7.40
CA ASP A 65 6.81 -4.54 6.75
C ASP A 65 6.98 -4.58 5.22
N TYR A 66 6.70 -5.73 4.61
CA TYR A 66 6.70 -5.91 3.18
C TYR A 66 5.31 -5.73 2.57
N TYR A 67 5.28 -5.03 1.44
CA TYR A 67 4.11 -4.82 0.62
C TYR A 67 4.39 -5.22 -0.83
N LEU A 68 3.35 -5.65 -1.53
CA LEU A 68 3.46 -6.19 -2.89
C LEU A 68 2.52 -5.48 -3.86
N VAL A 69 3.10 -5.05 -4.99
CA VAL A 69 2.37 -4.72 -6.22
C VAL A 69 2.71 -5.82 -7.23
N ASP A 70 1.74 -6.65 -7.57
CA ASP A 70 1.91 -7.79 -8.46
C ASP A 70 1.22 -7.55 -9.80
N ASN A 71 2.00 -7.54 -10.88
CA ASN A 71 1.50 -7.47 -12.25
C ASN A 71 2.02 -8.64 -13.10
N THR A 72 2.39 -9.76 -12.46
CA THR A 72 2.94 -10.93 -13.15
C THR A 72 1.93 -11.56 -14.10
N GLN A 73 0.66 -11.57 -13.73
CA GLN A 73 -0.45 -12.05 -14.57
C GLN A 73 -1.15 -10.91 -15.33
N GLY A 74 -0.56 -9.71 -15.37
CA GLY A 74 -1.04 -8.53 -16.08
C GLY A 74 -0.97 -8.69 -17.59
N SER A 75 -1.98 -8.17 -18.30
CA SER A 75 -1.95 -8.07 -19.77
C SER A 75 -1.25 -6.80 -20.27
N SER A 76 -1.07 -5.80 -19.41
CA SER A 76 -0.36 -4.55 -19.69
C SER A 76 0.34 -4.02 -18.44
N GLY A 77 1.38 -3.23 -18.62
CA GLY A 77 1.96 -2.48 -17.50
C GLY A 77 1.15 -1.24 -17.14
N PHE A 78 1.47 -0.64 -16.00
CA PHE A 78 0.79 0.56 -15.49
C PHE A 78 1.72 1.42 -14.65
N THR A 79 1.32 2.67 -14.44
CA THR A 79 2.03 3.61 -13.55
C THR A 79 1.37 3.62 -12.18
N TYR A 80 2.18 3.73 -11.13
CA TYR A 80 1.71 3.81 -9.76
C TYR A 80 2.59 4.75 -8.93
N THR A 81 2.06 5.14 -7.79
CA THR A 81 2.75 5.89 -6.75
C THR A 81 2.62 5.14 -5.42
N VAL A 82 3.72 5.02 -4.68
CA VAL A 82 3.74 4.58 -3.28
C VAL A 82 4.29 5.71 -2.41
N ILE A 83 3.61 6.00 -1.31
CA ILE A 83 4.00 7.00 -0.31
C ILE A 83 3.99 6.34 1.06
N VAL A 84 5.08 6.47 1.80
CA VAL A 84 5.21 6.02 3.18
C VAL A 84 5.40 7.26 4.05
N THR A 85 4.42 7.56 4.88
CA THR A 85 4.39 8.72 5.77
C THR A 85 4.70 8.29 7.20
N PRO A 86 5.86 8.65 7.75
CA PRO A 86 6.19 8.36 9.14
C PRO A 86 5.38 9.25 10.11
N PRO A 87 5.25 8.85 11.38
CA PRO A 87 4.83 9.77 12.42
C PRO A 87 5.88 10.87 12.63
N GLU A 88 5.46 11.96 13.28
CA GLU A 88 6.35 13.08 13.57
C GLU A 88 7.62 12.61 14.30
N ASN A 89 8.78 13.13 13.87
CA ASN A 89 10.11 12.82 14.41
C ASN A 89 10.55 11.35 14.27
N PHE A 90 9.89 10.53 13.45
CA PHE A 90 10.36 9.19 13.10
C PHE A 90 11.02 9.19 11.72
N ASP A 91 12.17 8.53 11.60
CA ASP A 91 12.90 8.38 10.34
C ASP A 91 12.57 7.00 9.76
N ILE A 92 12.00 6.97 8.57
CA ILE A 92 11.57 5.74 7.91
C ILE A 92 12.31 5.59 6.59
N ALA A 93 12.64 4.37 6.23
CA ALA A 93 13.19 4.05 4.93
C ALA A 93 12.23 3.17 4.13
N LEU A 94 12.35 3.28 2.80
CA LEU A 94 11.59 2.51 1.83
C LEU A 94 12.56 1.79 0.89
N GLY A 95 12.71 0.48 1.09
CA GLY A 95 13.40 -0.41 0.16
C GLY A 95 12.47 -0.85 -0.97
N ILE A 96 12.98 -0.95 -2.19
CA ILE A 96 12.22 -1.30 -3.38
C ILE A 96 12.94 -2.44 -4.11
N VAL A 97 12.25 -3.53 -4.39
CA VAL A 97 12.77 -4.68 -5.14
C VAL A 97 11.79 -5.05 -6.25
N GLN A 98 12.14 -4.75 -7.50
CA GLN A 98 11.37 -5.17 -8.66
C GLN A 98 11.95 -6.46 -9.24
N MET A 99 11.06 -7.39 -9.58
CA MET A 99 11.41 -8.72 -10.04
C MET A 99 10.50 -9.14 -11.18
N ARG A 100 11.02 -9.96 -12.10
CA ARG A 100 10.20 -10.71 -13.05
C ARG A 100 9.54 -11.90 -12.36
N GLU A 101 8.57 -12.50 -13.04
CA GLU A 101 7.90 -13.73 -12.60
C GLU A 101 8.88 -14.88 -12.28
N ASP A 102 9.99 -14.98 -13.01
CA ASP A 102 11.04 -15.98 -12.78
C ASP A 102 11.95 -15.71 -11.56
N GLY A 103 11.71 -14.60 -10.86
CA GLY A 103 12.48 -14.19 -9.69
C GLY A 103 13.75 -13.39 -10.02
N SER A 104 14.04 -13.08 -11.29
CA SER A 104 15.16 -12.20 -11.63
C SER A 104 14.88 -10.76 -11.17
N ILE A 105 15.82 -10.18 -10.42
CA ILE A 105 15.74 -8.77 -9.98
C ILE A 105 16.02 -7.87 -11.19
N THR A 106 15.13 -6.90 -11.42
CA THR A 106 15.25 -5.91 -12.51
C THR A 106 15.55 -4.51 -12.00
N TYR A 107 15.17 -4.21 -10.76
CA TYR A 107 15.42 -2.93 -10.11
C TYR A 107 15.57 -3.12 -8.60
N LEU A 108 16.50 -2.38 -8.01
CA LEU A 108 16.75 -2.33 -6.57
C LEU A 108 17.06 -0.88 -6.20
N ASP A 109 16.35 -0.35 -5.20
CA ASP A 109 16.57 1.01 -4.70
C ASP A 109 16.20 1.10 -3.22
N PHE A 110 16.64 2.19 -2.58
CA PHE A 110 16.44 2.43 -1.17
C PHE A 110 16.31 3.93 -0.90
N LEU A 111 15.12 4.37 -0.50
CA LEU A 111 14.82 5.78 -0.22
C LEU A 111 14.87 6.04 1.29
N ASN A 112 15.69 6.99 1.70
CA ASN A 112 15.87 7.38 3.10
C ASN A 112 16.43 8.82 3.25
N GLY A 113 16.12 9.68 2.28
CA GLY A 113 16.78 10.98 2.10
C GLY A 113 16.00 12.18 2.66
N ASN A 114 14.69 12.02 2.93
CA ASN A 114 13.86 13.16 3.34
C ASN A 114 13.95 13.44 4.84
N GLY A 115 14.38 12.44 5.62
CA GLY A 115 14.61 12.53 7.05
C GLY A 115 13.33 12.52 7.88
N ARG A 116 13.51 12.77 9.18
CA ARG A 116 12.49 12.57 10.21
C ARG A 116 11.18 13.29 9.94
N GLY A 117 10.06 12.55 10.00
CA GLY A 117 8.71 13.07 9.84
C GLY A 117 8.30 13.40 8.40
N TYR A 118 9.21 13.24 7.43
CA TYR A 118 8.91 13.47 6.03
C TYR A 118 8.64 12.15 5.30
N PRO A 119 7.68 12.11 4.37
CA PRO A 119 7.37 10.89 3.65
C PRO A 119 8.50 10.46 2.71
N GLU A 120 8.66 9.16 2.54
CA GLU A 120 9.39 8.58 1.40
C GLU A 120 8.40 8.20 0.31
N ALA A 121 8.72 8.49 -0.96
CA ALA A 121 7.78 8.29 -2.05
C ALA A 121 8.47 7.93 -3.36
N ILE A 122 7.82 7.05 -4.13
CA ILE A 122 8.21 6.70 -5.49
C ILE A 122 7.01 6.72 -6.42
N SER A 123 7.21 7.22 -7.63
CA SER A 123 6.30 6.99 -8.76
C SER A 123 7.05 6.25 -9.85
N ALA A 124 6.50 5.11 -10.28
CA ALA A 124 7.17 4.22 -11.21
C ALA A 124 6.18 3.51 -12.14
N TYR A 125 6.72 2.92 -13.20
CA TYR A 125 6.00 2.05 -14.11
C TYR A 125 6.33 0.59 -13.79
N ILE A 126 5.32 -0.27 -13.69
CA ILE A 126 5.48 -1.72 -13.60
C ILE A 126 5.04 -2.38 -14.91
N PRO A 127 5.94 -3.08 -15.63
CA PRO A 127 5.57 -3.86 -16.82
C PRO A 127 4.62 -5.02 -16.50
N ALA A 128 3.96 -5.57 -17.52
CA ALA A 128 3.34 -6.89 -17.41
C ALA A 128 4.42 -7.97 -17.22
N GLY A 129 4.15 -8.98 -16.39
CA GLY A 129 5.10 -10.07 -16.09
C GLY A 129 6.06 -9.76 -14.93
N GLU A 130 5.87 -8.64 -14.23
CA GLU A 130 6.73 -8.20 -13.13
C GLU A 130 5.94 -7.94 -11.84
N LYS A 131 6.64 -7.95 -10.72
CA LYS A 131 6.16 -7.59 -9.38
C LYS A 131 7.17 -6.70 -8.66
N VAL A 132 6.69 -5.88 -7.74
CA VAL A 132 7.53 -5.00 -6.92
C VAL A 132 7.19 -5.22 -5.45
N TYR A 133 8.22 -5.50 -4.66
CA TYR A 133 8.17 -5.49 -3.22
C TYR A 133 8.62 -4.14 -2.68
N PHE A 134 7.88 -3.62 -1.71
CA PHE A 134 8.24 -2.46 -0.91
C PHE A 134 8.51 -2.93 0.50
N ARG A 135 9.67 -2.59 1.05
CA ARG A 135 10.06 -2.89 2.42
C ARG A 135 10.09 -1.59 3.21
N VAL A 136 9.22 -1.48 4.21
CA VAL A 136 9.23 -0.36 5.15
C VAL A 136 10.01 -0.78 6.39
N LEU A 137 10.93 0.07 6.84
CA LEU A 137 11.77 -0.19 7.99
C LEU A 137 12.22 1.11 8.66
N ASP A 138 12.72 0.98 9.87
CA ASP A 138 13.38 2.07 10.62
C ASP A 138 14.64 2.59 9.91
N ASN A 139 14.91 3.89 10.05
CA ASN A 139 16.13 4.55 9.58
C ASN A 139 16.77 5.46 10.66
N GLY A 140 16.83 5.03 11.92
CA GLY A 140 17.54 5.76 12.96
C GLY A 140 16.76 5.92 14.27
N ILE A 141 16.41 7.15 14.66
CA ILE A 141 15.88 7.41 16.02
C ILE A 141 14.48 6.78 16.20
N ASN A 142 14.44 5.81 17.10
CA ASN A 142 13.30 4.95 17.43
C ASN A 142 12.09 5.71 18.01
N ASN A 143 10.92 5.60 17.36
CA ASN A 143 9.62 6.06 17.85
C ASN A 143 8.53 5.00 17.54
N TYR A 144 8.79 3.75 17.96
CA TYR A 144 7.95 2.57 17.67
C TYR A 144 6.55 2.61 18.29
N ASP A 145 6.28 3.56 19.19
CA ASP A 145 4.98 3.75 19.82
C ASP A 145 3.94 4.40 18.89
N LYS A 146 4.34 4.84 17.69
CA LYS A 146 3.46 5.52 16.73
C LYS A 146 3.45 4.82 15.37
N PRO A 147 2.27 4.68 14.73
CA PRO A 147 2.19 4.05 13.42
C PRO A 147 2.64 4.99 12.30
N TYR A 148 3.15 4.40 11.22
CA TYR A 148 3.29 5.07 9.93
C TYR A 148 2.07 4.75 9.05
N THR A 149 1.93 5.47 7.94
CA THR A 149 0.92 5.16 6.91
C THR A 149 1.62 4.87 5.58
N ILE A 150 1.26 3.76 4.94
CA ILE A 150 1.60 3.51 3.53
C ILE A 150 0.36 3.73 2.66
N GLN A 151 0.58 4.28 1.47
CA GLN A 151 -0.45 4.51 0.47
C GLN A 151 0.06 4.06 -0.89
N PHE A 152 -0.78 3.36 -1.64
CA PHE A 152 -0.58 3.03 -3.03
C PHE A 152 -1.70 3.65 -3.86
N THR A 153 -1.33 4.23 -5.01
CA THR A 153 -2.26 4.74 -6.01
C THR A 153 -1.81 4.30 -7.41
N LYS A 154 -2.66 3.58 -8.13
CA LYS A 154 -2.50 3.31 -9.56
C LYS A 154 -2.98 4.53 -10.35
N THR A 155 -2.14 5.08 -11.22
CA THR A 155 -2.39 6.36 -11.90
C THR A 155 -2.72 6.24 -13.39
N SER A 156 -2.26 5.19 -14.07
CA SER A 156 -2.59 4.92 -15.49
C SER A 156 -2.42 3.46 -15.83
#